data_AF-A0A9D8PGX7-F1
#
_entry.id   AF-A0A9D8PGX7-F1
#
_cell.length_a   1.000
_cell.length_b   1.000
_cell.length_c   1.000
_cell.angle_alpha   90.00
_cell.angle_beta   90.00
_cell.angle_gamma   90.00
#
_symmetry.space_group_name_H-M   'P 1'
#
loop_
_entity.id
_entity.type
_entity.pdbx_description
1 polymer ?
#
loop_
_entity_poly.entity_id
_entity_poly.type
_entity_poly.pdbx_seq_one_letter_code
_entity_poly.pdbx_strand_id
1 'polypeptide(L)'
;MTPYDPFSPRRRNIFQHAGFRMGAVGGVIMIAVHLFLLAINRGTNNGDVLAGLLQLVVYFFIAHNAAEQHHATQLDSVDHLRGVQGAGVGAAVTTSILVWIYIVVRGIFRDAFGITVIVEPVSLCFTIFIDVLLALGIGSLGGGLVAKKYRGNTNF
;
A
#
# COMPACT_ATOMS: atom_id res chain seq x y z
N MET A 1 26.60 34.74 1.88
CA MET A 1 26.56 33.57 0.99
C MET A 1 26.93 32.34 1.82
N THR A 2 25.96 31.53 2.19
CA THR A 2 26.21 30.28 2.93
C THR A 2 26.68 29.20 1.96
N PRO A 3 27.69 28.37 2.31
CA PRO A 3 28.17 27.29 1.46
C PRO A 3 27.02 26.32 1.17
N TYR A 4 26.81 25.98 -0.11
CA TYR A 4 25.94 24.89 -0.53
C TYR A 4 26.61 23.59 -0.09
N ASP A 5 26.11 22.97 0.98
CA ASP A 5 26.58 21.66 1.44
C ASP A 5 25.81 20.56 0.68
N PRO A 6 26.43 19.90 -0.32
CA PRO A 6 25.77 18.86 -1.11
C PRO A 6 25.44 17.60 -0.28
N PHE A 7 25.94 17.50 0.96
CA PHE A 7 25.74 16.36 1.85
C PHE A 7 24.70 16.59 2.94
N SER A 8 24.02 17.73 2.98
CA SER A 8 22.87 17.86 3.86
C SER A 8 21.81 16.81 3.46
N PRO A 9 21.44 15.86 4.32
CA PRO A 9 20.40 14.90 4.00
C PRO A 9 19.14 15.72 3.77
N ARG A 10 18.75 15.85 2.49
CA ARG A 10 17.50 16.49 2.09
C ARG A 10 16.44 15.80 2.93
N ARG A 11 15.86 16.48 3.93
CA ARG A 11 14.75 15.96 4.74
C ARG A 11 13.61 15.69 3.76
N ARG A 12 13.58 14.49 3.19
CA ARG A 12 12.51 14.07 2.29
C ARG A 12 11.32 13.86 3.19
N ASN A 13 10.34 14.76 3.06
CA ASN A 13 9.06 14.60 3.74
C ASN A 13 8.46 13.27 3.29
N ILE A 14 8.30 12.34 4.22
CA ILE A 14 7.80 10.99 3.93
C ILE A 14 6.40 11.07 3.29
N PHE A 15 5.63 12.08 3.66
CA PHE A 15 4.31 12.43 3.13
C PHE A 15 4.30 12.91 1.67
N GLN A 16 5.44 13.34 1.12
CA GLN A 16 5.57 13.75 -0.28
C GLN A 16 6.02 12.60 -1.20
N HIS A 17 6.34 11.42 -0.65
CA HIS A 17 6.66 10.27 -1.48
C HIS A 17 5.40 9.73 -2.18
N ALA A 18 5.50 9.55 -3.50
CA ALA A 18 4.43 9.01 -4.34
C ALA A 18 3.86 7.68 -3.80
N GLY A 19 4.74 6.83 -3.25
CA GLY A 19 4.34 5.59 -2.58
C GLY A 19 3.37 5.81 -1.41
N PHE A 20 3.72 6.70 -0.48
CA PHE A 20 2.85 6.98 0.67
C PHE A 20 1.50 7.57 0.23
N ARG A 21 1.52 8.57 -0.67
CA ARG A 21 0.28 9.23 -1.13
C ARG A 21 -0.67 8.27 -1.83
N MET A 22 -0.15 7.49 -2.77
CA MET A 22 -0.97 6.50 -3.48
C MET A 22 -1.40 5.36 -2.56
N GLY A 23 -0.54 4.94 -1.64
CA GLY A 23 -0.88 3.95 -0.62
C GLY A 23 -1.99 4.43 0.32
N ALA A 24 -2.01 5.70 0.69
CA ALA A 24 -3.09 6.29 1.47
C ALA A 24 -4.42 6.28 0.71
N VAL A 25 -4.41 6.61 -0.59
CA VAL A 25 -5.59 6.50 -1.46
C VAL A 25 -6.09 5.05 -1.52
N GLY A 26 -5.18 4.09 -1.73
CA GLY A 26 -5.49 2.67 -1.70
C GLY A 26 -6.13 2.22 -0.39
N GLY A 27 -5.58 2.67 0.74
CA GLY A 27 -6.09 2.37 2.07
C GLY A 27 -7.51 2.88 2.28
N VAL A 28 -7.78 4.14 1.90
CA VAL A 28 -9.13 4.73 1.99
C VAL A 28 -10.15 3.97 1.13
N ILE A 29 -9.77 3.62 -0.11
CA ILE A 29 -10.63 2.82 -1.00
C ILE A 29 -10.96 1.47 -0.35
N MET A 30 -9.96 0.77 0.17
CA MET A 30 -10.17 -0.55 0.77
C MET A 30 -11.00 -0.51 2.06
N ILE A 31 -10.82 0.53 2.89
CA ILE A 31 -11.65 0.76 4.06
C ILE A 31 -13.12 0.98 3.65
N ALA A 32 -13.35 1.78 2.60
CA ALA A 32 -14.70 1.97 2.06
C ALA A 32 -15.32 0.66 1.54
N VAL A 33 -14.53 -0.17 0.85
CA VAL A 33 -14.95 -1.52 0.40
C VAL A 33 -15.31 -2.40 1.60
N HIS A 34 -14.50 -2.42 2.65
CA HIS A 34 -14.80 -3.18 3.86
C HIS A 34 -16.10 -2.72 4.53
N LEU A 35 -16.32 -1.40 4.65
CA LEU A 35 -17.55 -0.84 5.20
C LEU A 35 -18.78 -1.21 4.35
N PHE A 36 -18.65 -1.14 3.03
CA PHE A 36 -19.72 -1.50 2.10
C PHE A 36 -20.08 -2.98 2.18
N LEU A 37 -19.08 -3.87 2.19
CA LEU A 37 -19.29 -5.30 2.35
C LEU A 37 -19.84 -5.66 3.72
N LEU A 38 -19.44 -4.95 4.77
CA LEU A 38 -20.02 -5.11 6.11
C LEU A 38 -21.52 -4.80 6.11
N ALA A 39 -21.92 -3.71 5.44
CA ALA A 39 -23.33 -3.30 5.33
C ALA A 39 -24.18 -4.32 4.56
N ILE A 40 -23.66 -4.89 3.47
CA ILE A 40 -24.38 -5.89 2.66
C ILE A 40 -24.47 -7.24 3.38
N ASN A 41 -23.32 -7.72 3.88
CA ASN A 41 -23.20 -9.08 4.42
C ASN A 41 -23.56 -9.18 5.90
N ARG A 42 -24.13 -8.11 6.49
CA ARG A 42 -24.58 -8.02 7.89
C ARG A 42 -23.55 -8.54 8.92
N GLY A 43 -22.27 -8.32 8.67
CA GLY A 43 -21.20 -8.75 9.58
C GLY A 43 -20.82 -10.22 9.53
N THR A 44 -21.23 -10.97 8.50
CA THR A 44 -20.74 -12.34 8.24
C THR A 44 -19.30 -12.34 7.71
N ASN A 45 -18.57 -13.43 8.00
CA ASN A 45 -17.15 -13.58 7.64
C ASN A 45 -16.89 -13.61 6.12
N ASN A 46 -17.91 -13.90 5.30
CA ASN A 46 -17.78 -13.96 3.85
C ASN A 46 -17.41 -12.60 3.23
N GLY A 47 -17.85 -11.49 3.84
CA GLY A 47 -17.49 -10.15 3.39
C GLY A 47 -16.00 -9.87 3.53
N ASP A 48 -15.39 -10.33 4.62
CA ASP A 48 -13.97 -10.09 4.90
C ASP A 48 -13.07 -10.90 3.95
N VAL A 49 -13.45 -12.14 3.61
CA VAL A 49 -12.72 -12.96 2.64
C VAL A 49 -12.73 -12.31 1.25
N LEU A 50 -13.90 -11.86 0.79
CA LEU A 50 -14.01 -11.18 -0.51
C LEU A 50 -13.21 -9.88 -0.52
N ALA A 51 -13.26 -9.12 0.57
CA ALA A 51 -12.50 -7.89 0.71
C ALA A 51 -10.99 -8.15 0.69
N GLY A 52 -10.51 -9.25 1.30
CA GLY A 52 -9.12 -9.68 1.24
C GLY A 52 -8.67 -10.03 -0.20
N LEU A 53 -9.53 -10.66 -1.00
CA LEU A 53 -9.20 -10.92 -2.41
C LEU A 53 -9.12 -9.62 -3.24
N LEU A 54 -10.06 -8.69 -3.02
CA LEU A 54 -10.04 -7.38 -3.67
C LEU A 54 -8.81 -6.55 -3.25
N GLN A 55 -8.35 -6.72 -2.01
CA GLN A 55 -7.16 -6.05 -1.48
C GLN A 55 -5.91 -6.37 -2.31
N LEU A 56 -5.73 -7.63 -2.70
CA LEU A 56 -4.60 -8.05 -3.55
C LEU A 56 -4.61 -7.34 -4.91
N VAL A 57 -5.80 -7.17 -5.49
CA VAL A 57 -5.98 -6.45 -6.76
C VAL A 57 -5.65 -4.97 -6.57
N VAL A 58 -6.13 -4.35 -5.49
CA VAL A 58 -5.83 -2.94 -5.18
C VAL A 58 -4.35 -2.72 -4.93
N TYR A 59 -3.65 -3.63 -4.24
CA TYR A 59 -2.19 -3.54 -4.07
C TYR A 59 -1.48 -3.43 -5.41
N PHE A 60 -1.85 -4.25 -6.39
CA PHE A 60 -1.23 -4.22 -7.71
C PHE A 60 -1.45 -2.88 -8.41
N PHE A 61 -2.71 -2.41 -8.50
CA PHE A 61 -3.03 -1.16 -9.20
C PHE A 61 -2.43 0.06 -8.52
N ILE A 62 -2.47 0.13 -7.19
CA ILE A 62 -1.92 1.25 -6.43
C ILE A 62 -0.39 1.25 -6.53
N ALA A 63 0.27 0.08 -6.49
CA ALA A 63 1.70 -0.02 -6.71
C ALA A 63 2.11 0.41 -8.12
N HIS A 64 1.36 -0.01 -9.14
CA HIS A 64 1.61 0.39 -10.54
C HIS A 64 1.47 1.91 -10.72
N ASN A 65 0.36 2.49 -10.26
CA ASN A 65 0.13 3.93 -10.36
C ASN A 65 1.15 4.76 -9.57
N ALA A 66 1.57 4.29 -8.39
CA ALA A 66 2.62 4.95 -7.60
C ALA A 66 3.96 4.94 -8.31
N ALA A 67 4.31 3.83 -8.94
CA ALA A 67 5.52 3.70 -9.75
C ALA A 67 5.48 4.60 -10.99
N GLU A 68 4.36 4.65 -11.72
CA GLU A 68 4.20 5.55 -12.88
C GLU A 68 4.29 7.02 -12.47
N GLN A 69 3.64 7.40 -11.35
CA GLN A 69 3.70 8.76 -10.84
C GLN A 69 5.10 9.15 -10.36
N HIS A 70 5.84 8.21 -9.75
CA HIS A 70 7.23 8.46 -9.34
C HIS A 70 8.13 8.70 -10.54
N HIS A 71 7.98 7.89 -11.59
CA HIS A 71 8.70 8.06 -12.86
C HIS A 71 8.38 9.42 -13.52
N ALA A 72 7.10 9.79 -13.62
CA ALA A 72 6.69 11.07 -14.20
C ALA A 72 7.26 12.29 -13.45
N THR A 73 7.48 12.17 -12.14
CA THR A 73 8.06 13.25 -11.33
C THR A 73 9.60 13.32 -11.45
N GLN A 74 10.24 12.29 -12.01
CA GLN A 74 11.69 12.14 -12.10
C GLN A 74 12.23 12.12 -13.54
N LEU A 75 11.39 12.43 -14.54
CA LEU A 75 11.75 12.47 -15.96
C LEU A 75 13.03 13.29 -16.25
N ASP A 76 13.26 14.38 -15.52
CA ASP A 76 14.43 15.26 -15.71
C ASP A 76 15.70 14.80 -14.96
N SER A 77 15.67 13.65 -14.28
CA SER A 77 16.80 13.16 -13.49
C SER A 77 17.55 12.02 -14.20
N VAL A 78 18.89 12.06 -14.13
CA VAL A 78 19.80 11.06 -14.73
C VAL A 78 19.51 9.63 -14.22
N ASP A 79 18.89 9.52 -13.04
CA ASP A 79 18.56 8.28 -12.35
C ASP A 79 17.02 8.02 -12.28
N HIS A 80 16.24 8.42 -13.30
CA HIS A 80 14.76 8.36 -13.32
C HIS A 80 14.12 6.97 -13.07
N LEU A 81 14.89 5.88 -13.17
CA LEU A 81 14.44 4.51 -12.87
C LEU A 81 14.75 4.07 -11.43
N ARG A 82 15.68 4.75 -10.73
CA ARG A 82 16.06 4.40 -9.36
C ARG A 82 14.95 4.83 -8.39
N GLY A 83 14.26 3.85 -7.81
CA GLY A 83 13.24 4.07 -6.78
C GLY A 83 11.80 3.90 -7.26
N VAL A 84 11.57 3.70 -8.58
CA VAL A 84 10.24 3.40 -9.14
C VAL A 84 9.65 2.13 -8.51
N GLN A 85 10.43 1.06 -8.42
CA GLN A 85 10.00 -0.17 -7.74
C GLN A 85 9.76 0.05 -6.25
N GLY A 86 10.61 0.84 -5.59
CA GLY A 86 10.46 1.20 -4.18
C GLY A 86 9.18 2.00 -3.91
N ALA A 87 8.76 2.87 -4.84
CA ALA A 87 7.49 3.60 -4.74
C ALA A 87 6.29 2.66 -4.81
N GLY A 88 6.33 1.67 -5.71
CA GLY A 88 5.29 0.64 -5.82
C GLY A 88 5.16 -0.21 -4.55
N VAL A 89 6.29 -0.70 -4.04
CA VAL A 89 6.34 -1.44 -2.76
C VAL A 89 5.81 -0.58 -1.61
N GLY A 90 6.28 0.67 -1.51
CA GLY A 90 5.85 1.59 -0.46
C GLY A 90 4.34 1.85 -0.49
N ALA A 91 3.73 1.94 -1.67
CA ALA A 91 2.29 2.13 -1.82
C ALA A 91 1.48 0.92 -1.36
N ALA A 92 1.86 -0.29 -1.77
CA ALA A 92 1.19 -1.51 -1.34
C ALA A 92 1.29 -1.72 0.18
N VAL A 93 2.49 -1.53 0.76
CA VAL A 93 2.69 -1.67 2.22
C VAL A 93 1.92 -0.62 2.99
N THR A 94 1.92 0.64 2.55
CA THR A 94 1.12 1.70 3.20
C THR A 94 -0.37 1.36 3.17
N THR A 95 -0.86 0.84 2.04
CA THR A 95 -2.25 0.37 1.91
C THR A 95 -2.55 -0.74 2.93
N SER A 96 -1.69 -1.75 3.00
CA SER A 96 -1.81 -2.87 3.95
C SER A 96 -1.91 -2.41 5.40
N ILE A 97 -0.98 -1.54 5.83
CA ILE A 97 -0.94 -1.03 7.19
C ILE A 97 -2.25 -0.29 7.53
N LEU A 98 -2.74 0.57 6.65
CA LEU A 98 -3.98 1.33 6.89
C LEU A 98 -5.20 0.42 7.01
N VAL A 99 -5.30 -0.60 6.15
CA VAL A 99 -6.42 -1.54 6.19
C VAL A 99 -6.37 -2.37 7.48
N TRP A 100 -5.20 -2.85 7.89
CA TRP A 100 -5.07 -3.60 9.13
C TRP A 100 -5.38 -2.78 10.38
N ILE A 101 -4.94 -1.50 10.42
CA ILE A 101 -5.35 -0.59 11.50
C ILE A 101 -6.86 -0.52 11.57
N TYR A 102 -7.55 -0.37 10.43
CA TYR A 102 -9.00 -0.36 10.38
C TYR A 102 -9.61 -1.69 10.85
N ILE A 103 -9.12 -2.84 10.38
CA ILE A 103 -9.63 -4.17 10.76
C ILE A 103 -9.50 -4.39 12.27
N VAL A 104 -8.35 -4.04 12.85
CA VAL A 104 -8.08 -4.17 14.30
C VAL A 104 -9.01 -3.27 15.09
N VAL A 105 -9.12 -1.98 14.73
CA VAL A 105 -10.01 -1.03 15.39
C VAL A 105 -11.46 -1.51 15.31
N ARG A 106 -11.92 -1.92 14.13
CA ARG A 106 -13.26 -2.51 13.91
C ARG A 106 -13.48 -3.75 14.77
N GLY A 107 -12.48 -4.62 14.89
CA GLY A 107 -12.51 -5.81 15.74
C GLY A 107 -12.73 -5.44 17.21
N ILE A 108 -11.97 -4.48 17.74
CA ILE A 108 -12.10 -3.99 19.12
C ILE A 108 -13.50 -3.41 19.37
N PHE A 109 -14.03 -2.60 18.44
CA PHE A 109 -15.39 -2.07 18.59
C PHE A 109 -16.46 -3.16 18.58
N ARG A 110 -16.37 -4.16 17.68
CA ARG A 110 -17.32 -5.30 17.67
C ARG A 110 -17.27 -6.11 18.96
N ASP A 111 -16.08 -6.30 19.51
CA ASP A 111 -15.85 -6.99 20.79
C ASP A 111 -16.51 -6.25 21.96
N ALA A 112 -16.36 -4.91 21.99
CA ALA A 112 -17.02 -4.06 22.99
C ALA A 112 -18.56 -4.09 22.92
N PHE A 113 -19.15 -4.42 21.77
CA PHE A 113 -20.60 -4.63 21.61
C PHE A 113 -21.06 -6.06 21.92
N GLY A 114 -20.19 -6.91 22.50
CA GLY A 114 -20.54 -8.27 22.95
C GLY A 114 -20.49 -9.34 21.87
N ILE A 115 -19.94 -9.03 20.69
CA ILE A 115 -19.64 -10.01 19.65
C ILE A 115 -18.16 -10.37 19.81
N THR A 116 -17.86 -11.48 20.49
CA THR A 116 -16.49 -11.94 20.74
C THR A 116 -15.78 -12.24 19.41
N VAL A 117 -14.83 -11.38 19.00
CA VAL A 117 -14.12 -11.52 17.70
C VAL A 117 -12.62 -11.72 17.88
N ILE A 118 -12.02 -11.31 19.01
CA ILE A 118 -10.58 -11.50 19.25
C ILE A 118 -10.35 -12.87 19.89
N VAL A 119 -10.52 -13.94 19.12
CA VAL A 119 -10.36 -15.30 19.67
C VAL A 119 -8.90 -15.76 19.68
N GLU A 120 -8.01 -15.23 18.82
CA GLU A 120 -6.61 -15.68 18.77
C GLU A 120 -5.61 -14.58 18.33
N PRO A 121 -4.91 -13.91 19.26
CA PRO A 121 -3.97 -12.84 18.92
C PRO A 121 -2.79 -13.32 18.06
N VAL A 122 -2.37 -14.58 18.23
CA VAL A 122 -1.28 -15.19 17.45
C VAL A 122 -1.67 -15.35 15.98
N SER A 123 -2.89 -15.83 15.70
CA SER A 123 -3.42 -16.00 14.34
C SER A 123 -3.55 -14.65 13.62
N LEU A 124 -3.98 -13.61 14.35
CA LEU A 124 -4.07 -12.25 13.83
C LEU A 124 -2.69 -11.70 13.43
N CYS A 125 -1.68 -11.83 14.30
CA CYS A 125 -0.31 -11.43 13.98
C CYS A 125 0.25 -12.17 12.76
N PHE A 126 -0.02 -13.48 12.64
CA PHE A 126 0.42 -14.28 11.51
C PHE A 126 -0.25 -13.84 10.20
N THR A 127 -1.54 -13.50 10.24
CA THR A 127 -2.30 -13.04 9.07
C THR A 127 -1.82 -11.65 8.63
N ILE A 128 -1.55 -10.73 9.57
CA ILE A 128 -0.92 -9.43 9.27
C ILE A 128 0.42 -9.65 8.59
N PHE A 129 1.25 -10.55 9.13
CA PHE A 129 2.57 -10.83 8.59
C PHE A 129 2.49 -11.35 7.14
N ILE A 130 1.62 -12.33 6.88
CA ILE A 130 1.40 -12.84 5.52
C ILE A 130 0.93 -11.74 4.58
N ASP A 131 -0.04 -10.91 4.99
CA ASP A 131 -0.56 -9.85 4.14
C ASP A 131 0.50 -8.79 3.82
N VAL A 132 1.36 -8.43 4.78
CA VAL A 132 2.50 -7.54 4.51
C VAL A 132 3.47 -8.17 3.52
N LEU A 133 3.76 -9.47 3.63
CA LEU A 133 4.59 -10.18 2.65
C LEU A 133 3.97 -10.18 1.25
N LEU A 134 2.64 -10.37 1.16
CA LEU A 134 1.91 -10.28 -0.10
C LEU A 134 1.95 -8.86 -0.67
N ALA A 135 1.78 -7.83 0.17
CA ALA A 135 1.89 -6.43 -0.24
C ALA A 135 3.29 -6.10 -0.77
N LEU A 136 4.35 -6.60 -0.12
CA LEU A 136 5.74 -6.48 -0.59
C LEU A 136 5.94 -7.16 -1.95
N GLY A 137 5.47 -8.41 -2.08
CA GLY A 137 5.59 -9.19 -3.31
C GLY A 137 4.84 -8.55 -4.48
N ILE A 138 3.56 -8.23 -4.30
CA ILE A 138 2.71 -7.61 -5.32
C ILE A 138 3.20 -6.20 -5.64
N GLY A 139 3.58 -5.42 -4.63
CA GLY A 139 4.12 -4.07 -4.81
C GLY A 139 5.44 -4.07 -5.61
N SER A 140 6.30 -5.06 -5.36
CA SER A 140 7.54 -5.28 -6.12
C SER A 140 7.26 -5.64 -7.58
N LEU A 141 6.28 -6.53 -7.83
CA LEU A 141 5.86 -6.89 -9.18
C LEU A 141 5.27 -5.70 -9.94
N GLY A 142 4.34 -4.96 -9.32
CA GLY A 142 3.70 -3.78 -9.91
C GLY A 142 4.70 -2.69 -10.28
N GLY A 143 5.62 -2.36 -9.37
CA GLY A 143 6.68 -1.39 -9.63
C GLY A 143 7.75 -1.88 -10.61
N GLY A 144 8.06 -3.18 -10.59
CA GLY A 144 8.99 -3.81 -11.52
C GLY A 144 8.50 -3.81 -12.97
N LEU A 145 7.20 -4.01 -13.20
CA LEU A 145 6.59 -3.91 -14.53
C LEU A 145 6.72 -2.50 -15.13
N VAL A 146 6.50 -1.47 -14.32
CA VAL A 146 6.69 -0.07 -14.74
C VAL A 146 8.16 0.19 -15.06
N ALA A 147 9.07 -0.19 -14.17
CA ALA A 147 10.51 -0.02 -14.41
C ALA A 147 10.97 -0.73 -15.70
N LYS A 148 10.45 -1.94 -15.97
CA LYS A 148 10.76 -2.69 -17.20
C LYS A 148 10.19 -2.01 -18.45
N LYS A 149 8.95 -1.51 -18.40
CA LYS A 149 8.28 -0.79 -19.49
C LYS A 149 9.10 0.42 -19.95
N TYR A 150 9.58 1.24 -19.01
CA TYR A 150 10.34 2.46 -19.36
C TYR A 150 11.81 2.21 -19.67
N ARG A 151 12.44 1.17 -19.09
CA ARG A 151 13.81 0.75 -19.47
C ARG A 151 13.92 0.23 -20.91
N GLY A 152 12.83 -0.33 -21.46
CA GLY A 152 12.79 -0.75 -22.86
C GLY A 152 12.74 0.42 -23.85
N ASN A 153 12.20 1.58 -23.44
CA ASN A 153 12.02 2.76 -24.29
C ASN A 153 13.28 3.62 -24.44
N THR A 154 14.30 3.45 -23.60
CA THR A 154 15.56 4.21 -23.64
C THR A 154 16.62 3.62 -24.58
N ASN A 155 16.32 2.51 -25.27
CA ASN A 155 17.25 1.82 -26.19
C ASN A 155 17.00 2.16 -27.67
N PHE A 156 16.33 3.28 -27.97
CA PHE A 156 16.12 3.79 -29.32
C PHE A 156 16.78 5.15 -29.50
#